data_AF-A0A0E9LZQ4-F1
#
_entry.id   AF-A0A0E9LZQ4-F1
#
_cell.length_a   1.000
_cell.length_b   1.000
_cell.length_c   1.000
_cell.angle_alpha   90.00
_cell.angle_beta   90.00
_cell.angle_gamma   90.00
#
_symmetry.space_group_name_H-M   'P 1'
#
loop_
_entity.id
_entity.type
_entity.pdbx_description
1 polymer ?
#
loop_
_entity_poly.entity_id
_entity_poly.type
_entity_poly.pdbx_seq_one_letter_code
_entity_poly.pdbx_strand_id
1 'polypeptide(L)'
;MKVSKTILLSLICVFLIKNILPAQVVISSDEVPEVKVDTSREPMAEGVFEPTWESLRQYKVPEWYKNAKFGIWAHWGPQSQPEAGDWYARHMYSEGHWQYNYHLEKYGHPSEFGFKDVINDWKADQWDPEKLVALYKKAGAQYFFAMANHHDNFDLWDSKYQAWNAVNLGPKKDLIAGWAAAARKFDLPLGLSIHSAHAWTWYEPSRGADSKGEKEGIPYDGHLTLEDGVGTWWEGYDPQELYAQSHPHSEGWEDLGTIHSQWNWWKGASLPDQAYSDNFYNRAMDMINKYQPDLVYFDDTACPFGQSVMPDYNSRPTSTTEMPYGTTGS
;
A
#
# COMPACT_ATOMS: atom_id res chain seq x y z
N MET A 1 42.35 -69.76 -33.75
CA MET A 1 43.64 -69.56 -34.44
C MET A 1 43.40 -68.59 -35.59
N LYS A 2 44.27 -67.58 -35.70
CA LYS A 2 44.35 -66.49 -36.71
C LYS A 2 43.48 -65.25 -36.50
N VAL A 3 44.22 -64.24 -36.05
CA VAL A 3 44.04 -62.80 -36.03
C VAL A 3 44.23 -62.22 -37.43
N SER A 4 43.49 -61.16 -37.77
CA SER A 4 43.96 -60.04 -38.63
C SER A 4 43.23 -58.79 -38.15
N LYS A 5 43.87 -57.87 -37.40
CA LYS A 5 44.63 -56.67 -37.85
C LYS A 5 43.87 -55.81 -38.87
N THR A 6 43.73 -54.49 -38.81
CA THR A 6 44.01 -53.36 -37.88
C THR A 6 43.36 -52.11 -38.57
N ILE A 7 43.24 -50.98 -37.85
CA ILE A 7 43.01 -49.57 -38.29
C ILE A 7 41.58 -49.08 -37.95
N LEU A 8 41.31 -48.53 -36.76
CA LEU A 8 41.65 -47.19 -36.22
C LEU A 8 40.83 -46.05 -36.86
N LEU A 9 39.82 -45.51 -36.15
CA LEU A 9 39.87 -44.21 -35.44
C LEU A 9 38.45 -43.68 -35.16
N SER A 10 38.25 -43.19 -33.93
CA SER A 10 37.42 -42.03 -33.55
C SER A 10 35.91 -42.17 -33.29
N LEU A 11 35.50 -41.45 -32.24
CA LEU A 11 34.16 -41.09 -31.74
C LEU A 11 33.39 -42.12 -30.91
N ILE A 12 32.71 -41.78 -29.81
CA ILE A 12 32.79 -40.73 -28.79
C ILE A 12 31.71 -41.09 -27.74
N CYS A 13 31.92 -40.65 -26.51
CA CYS A 13 30.92 -40.42 -25.44
C CYS A 13 30.21 -41.60 -24.76
N VAL A 14 30.86 -42.02 -23.67
CA VAL A 14 30.32 -42.20 -22.31
C VAL A 14 29.14 -41.25 -22.01
N PHE A 15 27.96 -41.81 -21.70
CA PHE A 15 26.89 -41.11 -20.99
C PHE A 15 27.28 -40.99 -19.50
N LEU A 16 27.79 -39.82 -19.14
CA LEU A 16 28.00 -39.39 -17.76
C LEU A 16 26.71 -38.76 -17.23
N ILE A 17 26.30 -39.24 -16.06
CA ILE A 17 25.28 -38.63 -15.19
C ILE A 17 25.64 -37.15 -14.97
N LYS A 18 24.81 -36.25 -15.49
CA LYS A 18 24.73 -34.84 -15.08
C LYS A 18 23.31 -34.60 -14.58
N ASN A 19 23.08 -34.87 -13.30
CA ASN A 19 21.97 -34.22 -12.61
C ASN A 19 22.42 -32.80 -12.26
N ILE A 20 21.65 -31.89 -12.82
CA ILE A 20 21.86 -30.47 -13.00
C ILE A 20 21.99 -29.76 -11.64
N LEU A 21 23.11 -29.04 -11.44
CA LEU A 21 23.22 -27.97 -10.46
C LEU A 21 22.07 -26.97 -10.68
N PRO A 22 21.48 -26.35 -9.64
CA PRO A 22 20.47 -25.31 -9.84
C PRO A 22 21.00 -24.29 -10.83
N ALA A 23 20.22 -23.99 -11.88
CA ALA A 23 20.60 -22.98 -12.86
C ALA A 23 20.93 -21.69 -12.11
N GLN A 24 22.13 -21.17 -12.34
CA GLN A 24 22.53 -19.85 -11.86
C GLN A 24 21.46 -18.84 -12.27
N VAL A 25 21.03 -18.03 -11.30
CA VAL A 25 20.31 -16.78 -11.55
C VAL A 25 21.18 -15.97 -12.51
N VAL A 26 20.68 -15.74 -13.73
CA VAL A 26 21.32 -14.83 -14.68
C VAL A 26 20.53 -13.54 -14.60
N ILE A 27 21.07 -12.57 -13.87
CA ILE A 27 20.54 -11.20 -13.86
C ILE A 27 21.05 -10.49 -15.11
N SER A 28 20.15 -9.80 -15.82
CA SER A 28 20.44 -9.08 -17.07
C SER A 28 21.02 -7.69 -16.81
N SER A 29 21.83 -7.20 -17.74
CA SER A 29 22.80 -6.10 -17.64
C SER A 29 22.29 -4.65 -17.58
N ASP A 30 21.10 -4.40 -17.02
CA ASP A 30 20.55 -3.04 -16.74
C ASP A 30 20.13 -2.88 -15.25
N GLU A 31 20.75 -3.63 -14.33
CA GLU A 31 20.39 -3.69 -12.90
C GLU A 31 20.38 -2.33 -12.16
N VAL A 32 19.28 -2.04 -11.46
CA VAL A 32 19.33 -1.42 -10.12
C VAL A 32 18.41 -2.17 -9.15
N PRO A 33 18.95 -3.11 -8.37
CA PRO A 33 18.36 -3.48 -7.07
C PRO A 33 19.40 -3.32 -5.96
N GLU A 34 19.10 -2.59 -4.90
CA GLU A 34 18.39 -3.14 -3.73
C GLU A 34 17.76 -1.97 -2.97
N VAL A 35 16.45 -2.01 -2.70
CA VAL A 35 15.90 -1.17 -1.63
C VAL A 35 15.83 -2.06 -0.39
N LYS A 36 16.72 -1.76 0.56
CA LYS A 36 16.77 -2.36 1.88
C LYS A 36 16.31 -1.29 2.86
N VAL A 37 15.32 -1.60 3.68
CA VAL A 37 14.78 -0.65 4.65
C VAL A 37 15.68 -0.54 5.89
N ASP A 38 15.80 0.67 6.44
CA ASP A 38 16.43 0.89 7.73
C ASP A 38 15.52 0.39 8.87
N THR A 39 15.91 -0.73 9.46
CA THR A 39 15.20 -1.36 10.58
C THR A 39 15.69 -0.90 11.95
N SER A 40 16.60 0.08 12.02
CA SER A 40 17.15 0.53 13.31
C SER A 40 16.12 1.24 14.20
N ARG A 41 15.10 1.87 13.60
CA ARG A 41 14.05 2.61 14.30
C ARG A 41 12.91 1.73 14.78
N GLU A 42 12.45 0.82 13.93
CA GLU A 42 11.50 -0.24 14.26
C GLU A 42 12.13 -1.61 13.95
N PRO A 43 12.86 -2.22 14.89
CA PRO A 43 13.53 -3.49 14.66
C PRO A 43 12.55 -4.60 14.32
N MET A 44 12.93 -5.45 13.36
CA MET A 44 12.22 -6.69 13.09
C MET A 44 12.20 -7.54 14.36
N ALA A 45 11.02 -8.05 14.72
CA ALA A 45 10.88 -8.92 15.87
C ALA A 45 11.69 -10.21 15.69
N GLU A 46 12.41 -10.63 16.73
CA GLU A 46 13.02 -11.96 16.79
C GLU A 46 11.92 -13.03 16.91
N GLY A 47 12.02 -14.09 16.11
CA GLY A 47 11.00 -15.12 16.09
C GLY A 47 11.42 -16.38 15.33
N VAL A 48 10.44 -17.21 15.01
CA VAL A 48 10.66 -18.47 14.27
C VAL A 48 10.93 -18.28 12.78
N PHE A 49 10.71 -17.06 12.28
CA PHE A 49 10.90 -16.70 10.88
C PHE A 49 12.17 -15.87 10.71
N GLU A 50 12.93 -16.23 9.68
CA GLU A 50 14.07 -15.50 9.15
C GLU A 50 13.61 -14.77 7.87
N PRO A 51 14.28 -13.68 7.45
CA PRO A 51 13.93 -12.92 6.24
C PRO A 51 14.38 -13.66 4.96
N THR A 52 13.96 -14.91 4.82
CA THR A 52 14.27 -15.80 3.68
C THR A 52 13.04 -16.56 3.25
N TRP A 53 12.92 -16.81 1.94
CA TRP A 53 11.81 -17.60 1.39
C TRP A 53 11.72 -18.99 2.00
N GLU A 54 12.85 -19.65 2.26
CA GLU A 54 12.87 -20.96 2.93
C GLU A 54 12.19 -20.91 4.28
N SER A 55 12.52 -19.92 5.10
CA SER A 55 11.91 -19.78 6.42
C SER A 55 10.42 -19.43 6.31
N LEU A 56 10.02 -18.54 5.41
CA LEU A 56 8.62 -18.17 5.23
C LEU A 56 7.73 -19.33 4.74
N ARG A 57 8.29 -20.29 3.97
CA ARG A 57 7.55 -21.48 3.51
C ARG A 57 7.02 -22.36 4.64
N GLN A 58 7.56 -22.24 5.86
CA GLN A 58 7.05 -22.98 7.01
C GLN A 58 5.78 -22.35 7.62
N TYR A 59 5.38 -21.15 7.18
CA TYR A 59 4.18 -20.48 7.67
C TYR A 59 2.94 -21.33 7.45
N LYS A 60 2.13 -21.43 8.50
CA LYS A 60 0.83 -22.10 8.47
C LYS A 60 -0.22 -21.09 8.84
N VAL A 61 -1.21 -20.95 7.97
CA VAL A 61 -2.37 -20.11 8.24
C VAL A 61 -2.98 -20.51 9.59
N PRO A 62 -3.23 -19.54 10.50
CA PRO A 62 -3.86 -19.79 11.78
C PRO A 62 -5.21 -20.50 11.64
N GLU A 63 -5.49 -21.41 12.57
CA GLU A 63 -6.70 -22.22 12.51
C GLU A 63 -7.98 -21.39 12.65
N TRP A 64 -7.93 -20.29 13.43
CA TRP A 64 -9.05 -19.36 13.53
C TRP A 64 -9.41 -18.77 12.16
N TYR A 65 -8.42 -18.37 11.35
CA TYR A 65 -8.64 -17.70 10.07
C TYR A 65 -9.22 -18.66 9.03
N LYS A 66 -8.70 -19.90 8.98
CA LYS A 66 -9.28 -20.95 8.11
C LYS A 66 -10.76 -21.20 8.39
N ASN A 67 -11.17 -21.04 9.65
CA ASN A 67 -12.53 -21.31 10.10
C ASN A 67 -13.43 -20.07 10.16
N ALA A 68 -12.88 -18.87 10.02
CA ALA A 68 -13.62 -17.62 10.18
C ALA A 68 -14.71 -17.44 9.11
N LYS A 69 -14.42 -17.78 7.84
CA LYS A 69 -15.32 -17.72 6.66
C LYS A 69 -15.93 -16.35 6.30
N PHE A 70 -16.18 -15.49 7.28
CA PHE A 70 -16.85 -14.20 7.12
C PHE A 70 -16.28 -13.17 8.11
N GLY A 71 -15.90 -12.01 7.57
CA GLY A 71 -15.48 -10.84 8.33
C GLY A 71 -16.04 -9.58 7.70
N ILE A 72 -15.97 -8.47 8.43
CA ILE A 72 -16.40 -7.15 7.95
C ILE A 72 -15.19 -6.24 7.94
N TRP A 73 -15.03 -5.48 6.85
CA TRP A 73 -13.98 -4.48 6.70
C TRP A 73 -14.58 -3.08 6.66
N ALA A 74 -14.16 -2.24 7.61
CA ALA A 74 -14.39 -0.81 7.56
C ALA A 74 -13.30 -0.12 6.72
N HIS A 75 -13.58 0.06 5.43
CA HIS A 75 -12.81 0.92 4.55
C HIS A 75 -13.30 2.36 4.72
N TRP A 76 -12.78 3.05 5.74
CA TRP A 76 -13.32 4.33 6.19
C TRP A 76 -12.21 5.28 6.61
N GLY A 77 -12.17 6.46 5.99
CA GLY A 77 -11.11 7.47 6.13
C GLY A 77 -11.60 8.84 5.64
N PRO A 78 -10.71 9.83 5.50
CA PRO A 78 -11.08 11.17 5.05
C PRO A 78 -11.72 11.19 3.66
N GLN A 79 -11.37 10.24 2.77
CA GLN A 79 -12.04 10.07 1.48
C GLN A 79 -13.54 9.74 1.56
N SER A 80 -14.04 9.34 2.74
CA SER A 80 -15.47 9.14 2.97
C SER A 80 -16.22 10.46 3.23
N GLN A 81 -15.53 11.54 3.62
CA GLN A 81 -16.13 12.84 3.93
C GLN A 81 -16.91 13.47 2.74
N PRO A 82 -16.43 13.35 1.50
CA PRO A 82 -17.17 13.81 0.33
C PRO A 82 -18.37 12.91 -0.01
N GLU A 83 -18.43 11.67 0.47
CA GLU A 83 -19.43 10.65 0.10
C GLU A 83 -19.42 10.29 -1.40
N ALA A 84 -18.23 10.33 -2.01
CA ALA A 84 -18.07 10.24 -3.46
C ALA A 84 -16.99 9.23 -3.85
N GLY A 85 -17.04 7.98 -3.38
CA GLY A 85 -16.15 6.89 -3.81
C GLY A 85 -14.82 6.78 -3.06
N ASP A 86 -14.14 5.65 -3.23
CA ASP A 86 -12.92 5.26 -2.48
C ASP A 86 -11.63 5.85 -3.04
N TRP A 87 -11.59 6.25 -4.31
CA TRP A 87 -10.39 6.86 -4.93
C TRP A 87 -10.47 8.40 -5.00
N TYR A 88 -11.29 9.01 -4.16
CA TYR A 88 -11.59 10.44 -4.21
C TYR A 88 -10.34 11.31 -4.12
N ALA A 89 -9.42 10.98 -3.22
CA ALA A 89 -8.18 11.73 -3.00
C ALA A 89 -7.33 11.92 -4.26
N ARG A 90 -7.39 11.00 -5.22
CA ARG A 90 -6.73 11.13 -6.53
C ARG A 90 -7.63 11.83 -7.53
N HIS A 91 -8.85 11.33 -7.68
CA HIS A 91 -9.75 11.71 -8.76
C HIS A 91 -10.37 13.10 -8.61
N MET A 92 -10.31 13.71 -7.43
CA MET A 92 -10.68 15.11 -7.25
C MET A 92 -9.72 16.08 -7.93
N TYR A 93 -8.52 15.64 -8.34
CA TYR A 93 -7.53 16.42 -9.09
C TYR A 93 -7.56 16.15 -10.60
N SER A 94 -8.61 15.48 -11.10
CA SER A 94 -8.67 15.01 -12.48
C SER A 94 -9.73 15.75 -13.26
N GLU A 95 -9.34 16.81 -13.99
CA GLU A 95 -10.27 17.69 -14.71
C GLU A 95 -11.28 16.89 -15.56
N GLY A 96 -12.57 17.13 -15.33
CA GLY A 96 -13.67 16.47 -16.04
C GLY A 96 -14.09 15.10 -15.49
N HIS A 97 -13.34 14.51 -14.56
CA HIS A 97 -13.78 13.32 -13.83
C HIS A 97 -15.00 13.62 -12.95
N TRP A 98 -15.87 12.63 -12.70
CA TRP A 98 -17.10 12.87 -11.94
C TRP A 98 -16.84 13.28 -10.49
N GLN A 99 -15.79 12.74 -9.84
CA GLN A 99 -15.38 13.17 -8.49
C GLN A 99 -14.80 14.59 -8.48
N TYR A 100 -14.07 14.99 -9.53
CA TYR A 100 -13.61 16.37 -9.71
C TYR A 100 -14.81 17.33 -9.85
N ASN A 101 -15.78 17.01 -10.73
CA ASN A 101 -16.97 17.86 -10.91
C ASN A 101 -17.79 17.97 -9.61
N TYR A 102 -17.91 16.88 -8.86
CA TYR A 102 -18.54 16.90 -7.55
C TYR A 102 -17.74 17.72 -6.52
N HIS A 103 -16.41 17.66 -6.57
CA HIS A 103 -15.53 18.48 -5.73
C HIS A 103 -15.73 19.97 -6.00
N LEU A 104 -15.80 20.38 -7.26
CA LEU A 104 -16.10 21.76 -7.64
C LEU A 104 -17.43 22.25 -7.08
N GLU A 105 -18.48 21.43 -7.16
CA GLU A 105 -19.80 21.78 -6.65
C GLU A 105 -19.83 21.89 -5.11
N LYS A 106 -19.15 20.97 -4.42
CA LYS A 106 -19.23 20.86 -2.95
C LYS A 106 -18.25 21.77 -2.21
N TYR A 107 -17.03 21.90 -2.72
CA TYR A 107 -15.90 22.52 -2.02
C TYR A 107 -15.27 23.67 -2.79
N GLY A 108 -15.33 23.64 -4.13
CA GLY A 108 -14.68 24.62 -5.00
C GLY A 108 -13.46 24.02 -5.71
N HIS A 109 -12.59 24.87 -6.24
CA HIS A 109 -11.48 24.43 -7.08
C HIS A 109 -10.35 23.78 -6.25
N PRO A 110 -9.73 22.66 -6.72
CA PRO A 110 -8.67 21.96 -5.97
C PRO A 110 -7.41 22.78 -5.65
N SER A 111 -7.20 23.92 -6.33
CA SER A 111 -6.12 24.87 -6.00
C SER A 111 -6.40 25.70 -4.75
N GLU A 112 -7.66 25.77 -4.30
CA GLU A 112 -8.10 26.58 -3.16
C GLU A 112 -8.55 25.70 -2.00
N PHE A 113 -9.24 24.59 -2.31
CA PHE A 113 -9.67 23.58 -1.36
C PHE A 113 -9.21 22.22 -1.88
N GLY A 114 -8.14 21.66 -1.32
CA GLY A 114 -7.59 20.38 -1.75
C GLY A 114 -7.88 19.26 -0.76
N PHE A 115 -7.24 18.11 -0.94
CA PHE A 115 -7.49 16.95 -0.08
C PHE A 115 -7.04 17.17 1.37
N LYS A 116 -6.00 17.99 1.61
CA LYS A 116 -5.65 18.44 2.97
C LYS A 116 -6.84 19.12 3.68
N ASP A 117 -7.66 19.86 2.95
CA ASP A 117 -8.81 20.57 3.51
C ASP A 117 -9.98 19.60 3.74
N VAL A 118 -10.15 18.59 2.88
CA VAL A 118 -11.08 17.46 3.12
C VAL A 118 -10.71 16.72 4.40
N ILE A 119 -9.42 16.45 4.63
CA ILE A 119 -8.91 15.85 5.88
C ILE A 119 -9.26 16.73 7.07
N ASN A 120 -9.06 18.04 6.98
CA ASN A 120 -9.40 18.96 8.06
C ASN A 120 -10.90 18.94 8.36
N ASP A 121 -11.76 18.91 7.35
CA ASP A 121 -13.22 18.89 7.53
C ASP A 121 -13.76 17.57 8.10
N TRP A 122 -13.04 16.46 7.91
CA TRP A 122 -13.46 15.16 8.41
C TRP A 122 -13.27 15.05 9.93
N LYS A 123 -14.38 15.08 10.70
CA LYS A 123 -14.34 15.09 12.18
C LYS A 123 -14.65 13.77 12.86
N ALA A 124 -15.31 12.84 12.15
CA ALA A 124 -15.77 11.58 12.72
C ALA A 124 -16.55 11.76 14.05
N ASP A 125 -17.43 12.76 14.13
CA ASP A 125 -18.07 13.16 15.40
C ASP A 125 -18.96 12.09 16.00
N GLN A 126 -19.69 11.35 15.16
CA GLN A 126 -20.63 10.30 15.57
C GLN A 126 -20.02 8.89 15.53
N TRP A 127 -18.69 8.79 15.42
CA TRP A 127 -18.01 7.52 15.40
C TRP A 127 -18.04 6.83 16.76
N ASP A 128 -18.61 5.63 16.80
CA ASP A 128 -18.70 4.76 17.97
C ASP A 128 -18.26 3.35 17.58
N PRO A 129 -16.97 3.02 17.74
CA PRO A 129 -16.44 1.73 17.31
C PRO A 129 -17.05 0.56 18.09
N GLU A 130 -17.45 0.78 19.35
CA GLU A 130 -18.07 -0.26 20.16
C GLU A 130 -19.43 -0.66 19.57
N LYS A 131 -20.29 0.31 19.26
CA LYS A 131 -21.60 0.02 18.66
C LYS A 131 -21.46 -0.67 17.30
N LEU A 132 -20.51 -0.22 16.48
CA LEU A 132 -20.29 -0.76 15.14
C LEU A 132 -19.75 -2.19 15.19
N VAL A 133 -18.72 -2.46 15.99
CA VAL A 133 -18.16 -3.82 16.12
C VAL A 133 -19.17 -4.78 16.79
N ALA A 134 -19.96 -4.31 17.77
CA ALA A 134 -21.05 -5.10 18.34
C ALA A 134 -22.07 -5.52 17.26
N LEU A 135 -22.44 -4.58 16.38
CA LEU A 135 -23.32 -4.85 15.25
C LEU A 135 -22.70 -5.86 14.28
N TYR A 136 -21.42 -5.71 13.95
CA TYR A 136 -20.69 -6.63 13.06
C TYR A 136 -20.64 -8.05 13.63
N LYS A 137 -20.35 -8.19 14.92
CA LYS A 137 -20.43 -9.48 15.63
C LYS A 137 -21.83 -10.07 15.55
N LYS A 138 -22.86 -9.27 15.80
CA LYS A 138 -24.26 -9.69 15.72
C LYS A 138 -24.66 -10.13 14.31
N ALA A 139 -24.07 -9.52 13.28
CA ALA A 139 -24.24 -9.91 11.88
C ALA A 139 -23.52 -11.23 11.52
N GLY A 140 -22.72 -11.79 12.44
CA GLY A 140 -22.04 -13.07 12.28
C GLY A 140 -20.56 -12.96 11.91
N ALA A 141 -19.99 -11.75 11.87
CA ALA A 141 -18.56 -11.58 11.59
C ALA A 141 -17.73 -12.39 12.59
N GLN A 142 -16.75 -13.14 12.07
CA GLN A 142 -15.80 -13.91 12.86
C GLN A 142 -14.46 -13.18 13.04
N TYR A 143 -14.23 -12.10 12.30
CA TYR A 143 -13.12 -11.16 12.45
C TYR A 143 -13.54 -9.79 11.92
N PHE A 144 -12.83 -8.75 12.34
CA PHE A 144 -13.07 -7.37 11.93
C PHE A 144 -11.80 -6.77 11.34
N PHE A 145 -11.94 -6.03 10.24
CA PHE A 145 -10.86 -5.31 9.58
C PHE A 145 -11.10 -3.81 9.65
N ALA A 146 -10.07 -3.04 9.99
CA ALA A 146 -10.07 -1.60 9.84
C ALA A 146 -8.95 -1.17 8.89
N MET A 147 -9.21 -0.16 8.07
CA MET A 147 -8.16 0.47 7.27
C MET A 147 -7.29 1.35 8.16
N ALA A 148 -5.98 1.11 8.18
CA ALA A 148 -5.01 1.93 8.91
C ALA A 148 -4.63 3.19 8.12
N ASN A 149 -4.46 3.05 6.81
CA ASN A 149 -4.38 4.15 5.85
C ASN A 149 -4.82 3.68 4.46
N HIS A 150 -5.17 4.62 3.58
CA HIS A 150 -5.44 4.35 2.17
C HIS A 150 -4.28 4.80 1.29
N HIS A 151 -4.44 4.75 -0.03
CA HIS A 151 -3.53 5.39 -0.97
C HIS A 151 -3.48 6.92 -0.80
N ASP A 152 -4.46 7.48 -0.07
CA ASP A 152 -4.51 8.89 0.35
C ASP A 152 -3.42 9.30 1.35
N ASN A 153 -2.58 8.34 1.80
CA ASN A 153 -1.41 8.53 2.63
C ASN A 153 -1.65 9.12 4.03
N PHE A 154 -2.91 9.16 4.49
CA PHE A 154 -3.27 9.68 5.80
C PHE A 154 -3.40 8.56 6.84
N ASP A 155 -2.63 8.64 7.92
CA ASP A 155 -2.64 7.60 8.96
C ASP A 155 -3.84 7.77 9.90
N LEU A 156 -4.64 6.72 10.08
CA LEU A 156 -5.81 6.74 10.97
C LEU A 156 -5.46 6.45 12.45
N TRP A 157 -4.17 6.50 12.77
CA TRP A 157 -3.62 6.23 14.10
C TRP A 157 -2.66 7.32 14.52
N ASP A 158 -2.27 7.33 15.79
CA ASP A 158 -1.25 8.26 16.30
C ASP A 158 0.15 7.79 15.88
N SER A 159 0.53 8.14 14.65
CA SER A 159 1.73 7.69 13.95
C SER A 159 2.97 8.43 14.41
N LYS A 160 4.05 7.70 14.74
CA LYS A 160 5.34 8.31 15.12
C LYS A 160 6.08 8.95 13.95
N TYR A 161 5.76 8.53 12.72
CA TYR A 161 6.58 8.79 11.52
C TYR A 161 5.84 9.60 10.45
N GLN A 162 4.61 10.03 10.72
CA GLN A 162 3.77 10.78 9.80
C GLN A 162 2.96 11.80 10.59
N ALA A 163 3.23 13.10 10.37
CA ALA A 163 2.51 14.15 11.08
C ALA A 163 1.06 14.27 10.58
N TRP A 164 0.79 13.87 9.33
CA TRP A 164 -0.55 13.81 8.74
C TRP A 164 -1.30 12.56 9.17
N ASN A 165 -1.85 12.64 10.38
CA ASN A 165 -2.59 11.54 10.98
C ASN A 165 -3.86 12.01 11.73
N ALA A 166 -4.76 11.07 12.02
CA ALA A 166 -6.09 11.35 12.58
C ALA A 166 -6.08 11.90 14.01
N VAL A 167 -4.97 11.79 14.75
CA VAL A 167 -4.81 12.46 16.05
C VAL A 167 -4.39 13.90 15.86
N ASN A 168 -3.48 14.14 14.94
CA ASN A 168 -2.96 15.48 14.67
C ASN A 168 -3.94 16.33 13.89
N LEU A 169 -4.74 15.77 12.98
CA LEU A 169 -5.58 16.48 12.02
C LEU A 169 -6.99 15.86 11.94
N GLY A 170 -7.96 16.62 11.42
CA GLY A 170 -9.33 16.14 11.22
C GLY A 170 -10.01 15.70 12.53
N PRO A 171 -10.24 14.38 12.76
CA PRO A 171 -10.98 13.87 13.91
C PRO A 171 -10.39 14.14 15.30
N LYS A 172 -9.07 14.33 15.39
CA LYS A 172 -8.31 14.41 16.65
C LYS A 172 -8.51 13.17 17.54
N LYS A 173 -8.54 11.99 16.92
CA LYS A 173 -8.80 10.69 17.55
C LYS A 173 -7.90 9.61 16.96
N ASP A 174 -7.40 8.73 17.81
CA ASP A 174 -6.72 7.51 17.37
C ASP A 174 -7.79 6.49 16.98
N LEU A 175 -8.10 6.43 15.69
CA LEU A 175 -9.21 5.61 15.20
C LEU A 175 -8.87 4.13 15.28
N ILE A 176 -7.62 3.76 15.03
CA ILE A 176 -7.16 2.38 15.12
C ILE A 176 -7.15 1.89 16.57
N ALA A 177 -6.78 2.73 17.55
CA ALA A 177 -6.92 2.37 18.96
C ALA A 177 -8.37 2.05 19.33
N GLY A 178 -9.34 2.87 18.91
CA GLY A 178 -10.75 2.64 19.21
C GLY A 178 -11.30 1.38 18.53
N TRP A 179 -10.93 1.14 17.28
CA TRP A 179 -11.27 -0.10 16.57
C TRP A 179 -10.67 -1.34 17.24
N ALA A 180 -9.38 -1.30 17.60
CA ALA A 180 -8.69 -2.40 18.26
C ALA A 180 -9.29 -2.71 19.64
N ALA A 181 -9.61 -1.67 20.42
CA ALA A 181 -10.28 -1.84 21.71
C ALA A 181 -11.66 -2.50 21.56
N ALA A 182 -12.45 -2.07 20.57
CA ALA A 182 -13.76 -2.65 20.29
C ALA A 182 -13.67 -4.11 19.81
N ALA A 183 -12.75 -4.42 18.88
CA ALA A 183 -12.52 -5.79 18.40
C ALA A 183 -12.17 -6.75 19.54
N ARG A 184 -11.22 -6.36 20.41
CA ARG A 184 -10.84 -7.13 21.60
C ARG A 184 -12.01 -7.32 22.57
N LYS A 185 -12.80 -6.26 22.80
CA LYS A 185 -13.97 -6.32 23.70
C LYS A 185 -15.04 -7.33 23.25
N PHE A 186 -15.18 -7.56 21.94
CA PHE A 186 -16.16 -8.49 21.37
C PHE A 186 -15.56 -9.82 20.89
N ASP A 187 -14.33 -10.12 21.33
CA ASP A 187 -13.59 -11.34 20.99
C ASP A 187 -13.60 -11.57 19.47
N LEU A 188 -13.20 -10.53 18.72
CA LEU A 188 -12.99 -10.59 17.28
C LEU A 188 -11.51 -10.37 16.98
N PRO A 189 -10.87 -11.29 16.22
CA PRO A 189 -9.57 -11.04 15.63
C PRO A 189 -9.59 -9.74 14.83
N LEU A 190 -8.55 -8.92 15.01
CA LEU A 190 -8.39 -7.64 14.36
C LEU A 190 -7.47 -7.77 13.14
N GLY A 191 -7.98 -7.36 11.98
CA GLY A 191 -7.18 -7.10 10.80
C GLY A 191 -6.94 -5.60 10.61
N LEU A 192 -5.74 -5.22 10.17
CA LEU A 192 -5.41 -3.85 9.79
C LEU A 192 -4.85 -3.81 8.37
N SER A 193 -5.37 -2.91 7.53
CA SER A 193 -4.90 -2.77 6.15
C SER A 193 -4.08 -1.50 5.94
N ILE A 194 -3.02 -1.61 5.14
CA ILE A 194 -2.16 -0.50 4.72
C ILE A 194 -2.15 -0.47 3.20
N HIS A 195 -2.41 0.70 2.64
CA HIS A 195 -2.46 0.91 1.19
C HIS A 195 -1.55 2.07 0.76
N SER A 196 -0.88 2.73 1.71
CA SER A 196 -0.06 3.90 1.43
C SER A 196 1.23 3.62 0.66
N ALA A 197 1.54 2.36 0.29
CA ALA A 197 2.72 2.03 -0.49
C ALA A 197 2.78 2.81 -1.80
N HIS A 198 1.64 2.99 -2.47
CA HIS A 198 1.54 3.69 -3.74
C HIS A 198 1.26 5.18 -3.63
N ALA A 199 1.21 5.76 -2.42
CA ALA A 199 1.01 7.21 -2.24
C ALA A 199 1.99 8.05 -3.07
N TRP A 200 3.23 7.56 -3.25
CA TRP A 200 4.27 8.13 -4.12
C TRP A 200 3.73 8.50 -5.51
N THR A 201 3.07 7.59 -6.22
CA THR A 201 2.52 7.89 -7.56
C THR A 201 1.02 8.25 -7.53
N TRP A 202 0.36 8.00 -6.39
CA TRP A 202 -1.09 8.19 -6.25
C TRP A 202 -1.53 9.65 -6.35
N TYR A 203 -0.74 10.57 -5.82
CA TYR A 203 -1.07 12.00 -5.82
C TYR A 203 -0.45 12.78 -6.99
N GLU A 204 0.16 12.14 -7.99
CA GLU A 204 0.71 12.87 -9.14
C GLU A 204 -0.30 13.84 -9.81
N PRO A 205 -1.59 13.48 -9.97
CA PRO A 205 -2.61 14.43 -10.43
C PRO A 205 -2.73 15.71 -9.61
N SER A 206 -2.41 15.69 -8.31
CA SER A 206 -2.42 16.89 -7.44
C SER A 206 -1.34 17.92 -7.80
N ARG A 207 -0.36 17.55 -8.63
CA ARG A 207 0.59 18.49 -9.24
C ARG A 207 0.14 19.02 -10.61
N GLY A 208 -1.06 18.65 -11.06
CA GLY A 208 -1.68 19.19 -12.25
C GLY A 208 -2.27 20.58 -12.06
N ALA A 209 -3.01 20.99 -13.09
CA ALA A 209 -3.85 22.18 -13.14
C ALA A 209 -4.95 21.93 -14.17
N ASP A 210 -6.02 22.71 -14.11
CA ASP A 210 -7.02 22.73 -15.18
C ASP A 210 -6.39 23.15 -16.51
N SER A 211 -6.80 22.50 -17.60
CA SER A 211 -6.37 22.81 -18.97
C SER A 211 -7.20 23.89 -19.66
N LYS A 212 -8.28 24.35 -19.02
CA LYS A 212 -9.24 25.34 -19.54
C LYS A 212 -10.09 25.91 -18.41
N GLY A 213 -10.85 26.96 -18.71
CA GLY A 213 -11.79 27.56 -17.75
C GLY A 213 -11.14 28.68 -16.92
N GLU A 214 -11.86 29.18 -15.91
CA GLU A 214 -11.42 30.35 -15.14
C GLU A 214 -10.17 30.11 -14.29
N LYS A 215 -9.86 28.84 -14.00
CA LYS A 215 -8.70 28.40 -13.21
C LYS A 215 -7.62 27.73 -14.07
N GLU A 216 -7.68 27.90 -15.39
CA GLU A 216 -6.70 27.35 -16.33
C GLU A 216 -5.26 27.67 -15.90
N GLY A 217 -4.43 26.63 -15.82
CA GLY A 217 -3.01 26.74 -15.50
C GLY A 217 -2.69 27.11 -14.04
N ILE A 218 -3.69 27.27 -13.16
CA ILE A 218 -3.46 27.47 -11.73
C ILE A 218 -3.14 26.11 -11.10
N PRO A 219 -1.94 25.93 -10.51
CA PRO A 219 -1.57 24.66 -9.90
C PRO A 219 -2.53 24.26 -8.78
N TYR A 220 -2.85 22.97 -8.70
CA TYR A 220 -3.50 22.44 -7.51
C TYR A 220 -2.53 22.39 -6.31
N ASP A 221 -3.02 21.93 -5.17
CA ASP A 221 -2.33 22.06 -3.89
C ASP A 221 -1.25 20.99 -3.60
N GLY A 222 -0.99 20.07 -4.53
CA GLY A 222 0.13 19.13 -4.46
C GLY A 222 1.52 19.75 -4.66
N HIS A 223 1.59 21.06 -4.91
CA HIS A 223 2.83 21.84 -4.97
C HIS A 223 3.13 22.62 -3.69
N LEU A 224 2.20 22.64 -2.73
CA LEU A 224 2.38 23.42 -1.51
C LEU A 224 3.54 22.90 -0.68
N THR A 225 4.26 23.84 -0.06
CA THR A 225 5.34 23.53 0.88
C THR A 225 4.97 23.92 2.31
N LEU A 226 5.81 23.56 3.28
CA LEU A 226 5.67 23.98 4.66
C LEU A 226 5.53 25.50 4.82
N GLU A 227 6.25 26.28 4.01
CA GLU A 227 6.24 27.75 4.05
C GLU A 227 4.89 28.35 3.64
N ASP A 228 4.19 27.73 2.69
CA ASP A 228 2.86 28.18 2.26
C ASP A 228 1.81 28.05 3.37
N GLY A 229 2.13 27.31 4.44
CA GLY A 229 1.25 27.06 5.58
C GLY A 229 1.23 28.16 6.62
N VAL A 230 2.17 29.11 6.57
CA VAL A 230 2.28 30.16 7.59
C VAL A 230 1.01 31.02 7.62
N GLY A 231 0.37 31.09 8.79
CA GLY A 231 -0.90 31.81 9.00
C GLY A 231 -2.15 31.05 8.55
N THR A 232 -2.01 29.80 8.11
CA THR A 232 -3.13 28.92 7.75
C THR A 232 -3.47 27.94 8.88
N TRP A 233 -4.54 27.15 8.72
CA TRP A 233 -4.92 26.15 9.72
C TRP A 233 -3.92 24.99 9.84
N TRP A 234 -3.11 24.77 8.79
CA TRP A 234 -2.13 23.68 8.70
C TRP A 234 -0.69 24.17 8.96
N GLU A 235 -0.51 25.36 9.53
CA GLU A 235 0.80 25.87 9.92
C GLU A 235 1.58 24.83 10.74
N GLY A 236 2.81 24.52 10.30
CA GLY A 236 3.68 23.53 10.93
C GLY A 236 3.51 22.08 10.42
N TYR A 237 2.57 21.82 9.49
CA TYR A 237 2.41 20.53 8.82
C TYR A 237 2.82 20.64 7.35
N ASP A 238 3.90 19.98 6.94
CA ASP A 238 4.36 20.02 5.54
C ASP A 238 3.45 19.16 4.66
N PRO A 239 2.69 19.73 3.70
CA PRO A 239 1.82 18.95 2.82
C PRO A 239 2.55 17.90 1.99
N GLN A 240 3.86 18.03 1.79
CA GLN A 240 4.65 17.01 1.09
C GLN A 240 4.81 15.71 1.89
N GLU A 241 4.60 15.72 3.22
CA GLU A 241 4.47 14.47 3.99
C GLU A 241 3.16 13.72 3.65
N LEU A 242 2.09 14.43 3.30
CA LEU A 242 0.83 13.86 2.83
C LEU A 242 0.92 13.46 1.36
N TYR A 243 1.23 14.41 0.48
CA TYR A 243 1.18 14.20 -0.96
C TYR A 243 2.34 13.34 -1.46
N ALA A 244 3.50 13.43 -0.82
CA ALA A 244 4.73 12.74 -1.23
C ALA A 244 5.11 13.02 -2.69
N GLN A 245 4.92 14.25 -3.18
CA GLN A 245 5.04 14.60 -4.60
C GLN A 245 6.35 15.30 -5.01
N SER A 246 7.35 15.32 -4.14
CA SER A 246 8.69 15.88 -4.42
C SER A 246 9.57 14.92 -5.23
N HIS A 247 9.05 14.35 -6.32
CA HIS A 247 9.76 13.41 -7.21
C HIS A 247 9.38 13.62 -8.68
N PRO A 248 10.12 13.08 -9.67
CA PRO A 248 9.71 13.11 -11.08
C PRO A 248 8.36 12.40 -11.29
N HIS A 249 7.51 12.90 -12.18
CA HIS A 249 6.27 12.21 -12.55
C HIS A 249 6.55 10.85 -13.21
N SER A 250 5.64 9.91 -13.00
CA SER A 250 5.52 8.69 -13.79
C SER A 250 5.22 9.00 -15.26
N GLU A 251 5.64 8.11 -16.15
CA GLU A 251 5.25 8.16 -17.55
C GLU A 251 3.72 8.06 -17.66
N GLY A 252 3.09 8.99 -18.38
CA GLY A 252 1.64 8.99 -18.61
C GLY A 252 0.79 9.31 -17.38
N TRP A 253 1.34 10.01 -16.38
CA TRP A 253 0.65 10.39 -15.14
C TRP A 253 -0.64 11.20 -15.37
N GLU A 254 -0.75 11.90 -16.50
CA GLU A 254 -1.94 12.67 -16.87
C GLU A 254 -3.15 11.78 -17.21
N ASP A 255 -2.91 10.54 -17.67
CA ASP A 255 -3.96 9.56 -17.93
C ASP A 255 -4.25 8.76 -16.66
N LEU A 256 -5.47 8.90 -16.15
CA LEU A 256 -5.93 8.22 -14.94
C LEU A 256 -5.82 6.69 -15.04
N GLY A 257 -5.95 6.12 -16.24
CA GLY A 257 -5.87 4.68 -16.44
C GLY A 257 -4.45 4.11 -16.29
N THR A 258 -3.42 4.94 -16.46
CA THR A 258 -2.02 4.50 -16.48
C THR A 258 -1.61 3.86 -15.16
N ILE A 259 -2.15 4.33 -14.03
CA ILE A 259 -1.85 3.83 -12.68
C ILE A 259 -2.06 2.33 -12.56
N HIS A 260 -3.06 1.76 -13.25
CA HIS A 260 -3.36 0.32 -13.19
C HIS A 260 -2.23 -0.55 -13.77
N SER A 261 -1.43 0.00 -14.68
CA SER A 261 -0.26 -0.69 -15.23
C SER A 261 0.99 -0.54 -14.35
N GLN A 262 0.97 0.42 -13.42
CA GLN A 262 2.12 0.86 -12.63
C GLN A 262 2.13 0.32 -11.18
N TRP A 263 1.16 -0.51 -10.78
CA TRP A 263 1.13 -1.21 -9.48
C TRP A 263 2.37 -2.09 -9.18
N ASN A 264 3.17 -2.42 -10.18
CA ASN A 264 4.41 -3.18 -10.01
C ASN A 264 5.68 -2.33 -10.14
N TRP A 265 5.60 -0.99 -10.17
CA TRP A 265 6.72 -0.05 -10.27
C TRP A 265 7.55 -0.08 -11.58
N TRP A 266 7.59 -1.19 -12.33
CA TRP A 266 8.50 -1.36 -13.49
C TRP A 266 7.98 -0.82 -14.83
N LYS A 267 6.73 -0.35 -14.91
CA LYS A 267 6.10 0.08 -16.17
C LYS A 267 5.99 1.61 -16.27
N GLY A 268 7.13 2.29 -16.19
CA GLY A 268 7.20 3.74 -16.27
C GLY A 268 6.75 4.48 -15.02
N ALA A 269 6.54 3.78 -13.90
CA ALA A 269 6.26 4.43 -12.62
C ALA A 269 7.52 5.14 -12.13
N SER A 270 7.34 6.31 -11.51
CA SER A 270 8.41 6.93 -10.73
C SER A 270 8.75 6.04 -9.55
N LEU A 271 10.04 5.71 -9.41
CA LEU A 271 10.47 4.79 -8.36
C LEU A 271 10.58 5.53 -7.02
N PRO A 272 10.03 4.97 -5.92
CA PRO A 272 10.23 5.50 -4.58
C PRO A 272 11.69 5.58 -4.19
N ASP A 273 12.05 6.63 -3.47
CA ASP A 273 13.39 6.76 -2.89
C ASP A 273 13.52 5.99 -1.57
N GLN A 274 14.74 5.95 -1.03
CA GLN A 274 15.04 5.27 0.22
C GLN A 274 14.27 5.87 1.40
N ALA A 275 14.10 7.20 1.44
CA ALA A 275 13.46 7.87 2.56
C ALA A 275 11.96 7.50 2.64
N TYR A 276 11.28 7.47 1.50
CA TYR A 276 9.89 7.00 1.41
C TYR A 276 9.77 5.52 1.80
N SER A 277 10.69 4.68 1.31
CA SER A 277 10.72 3.25 1.60
C SER A 277 10.92 2.97 3.10
N ASP A 278 11.86 3.67 3.74
CA ASP A 278 12.11 3.60 5.18
C ASP A 278 10.92 4.13 5.97
N ASN A 279 10.30 5.23 5.52
CA ASN A 279 9.12 5.79 6.18
C ASN A 279 7.93 4.83 6.14
N PHE A 280 7.65 4.24 4.97
CA PHE A 280 6.59 3.24 4.82
C PHE A 280 6.80 2.02 5.73
N TYR A 281 8.03 1.49 5.77
CA TYR A 281 8.38 0.40 6.68
C TYR A 281 8.15 0.79 8.15
N ASN A 282 8.71 1.92 8.57
CA ASN A 282 8.60 2.38 9.96
C ASN A 282 7.14 2.65 10.37
N ARG A 283 6.31 3.22 9.48
CA ARG A 283 4.87 3.41 9.71
C ARG A 283 4.13 2.09 9.84
N ALA A 284 4.41 1.13 8.96
CA ALA A 284 3.80 -0.20 9.03
C ALA A 284 4.17 -0.91 10.34
N MET A 285 5.45 -0.87 10.73
CA MET A 285 5.90 -1.49 11.96
C MET A 285 5.38 -0.76 13.21
N ASP A 286 5.32 0.58 13.22
CA ASP A 286 4.72 1.36 14.31
C ASP A 286 3.28 0.91 14.57
N MET A 287 2.47 0.83 13.52
CA MET A 287 1.09 0.36 13.56
C MET A 287 1.00 -1.08 14.10
N ILE A 288 1.81 -2.01 13.57
CA ILE A 288 1.82 -3.41 14.02
C ILE A 288 2.19 -3.49 15.50
N ASN A 289 3.24 -2.79 15.92
CA ASN A 289 3.77 -2.83 17.28
C ASN A 289 2.78 -2.23 18.29
N LYS A 290 2.09 -1.14 17.91
CA LYS A 290 1.14 -0.43 18.77
C LYS A 290 -0.19 -1.18 18.93
N TYR A 291 -0.70 -1.77 17.86
CA TYR A 291 -2.05 -2.34 17.85
C TYR A 291 -2.09 -3.87 17.82
N GLN A 292 -0.98 -4.54 17.55
CA GLN A 292 -0.84 -5.99 17.56
C GLN A 292 -2.01 -6.70 16.84
N PRO A 293 -2.25 -6.39 15.55
CA PRO A 293 -3.32 -7.03 14.81
C PRO A 293 -3.05 -8.52 14.62
N ASP A 294 -4.11 -9.31 14.53
CA ASP A 294 -4.06 -10.74 14.21
C ASP A 294 -3.79 -10.99 12.72
N LEU A 295 -4.03 -9.98 11.88
CA LEU A 295 -3.84 -10.03 10.43
C LEU A 295 -3.46 -8.64 9.88
N VAL A 296 -2.50 -8.60 8.97
CA VAL A 296 -2.14 -7.38 8.24
C VAL A 296 -2.38 -7.63 6.75
N TYR A 297 -2.99 -6.65 6.08
CA TYR A 297 -3.22 -6.69 4.63
C TYR A 297 -2.55 -5.49 3.95
N PHE A 298 -1.88 -5.76 2.83
CA PHE A 298 -1.34 -4.77 1.92
C PHE A 298 -2.05 -4.91 0.58
N ASP A 299 -2.56 -3.81 0.04
CA ASP A 299 -3.21 -3.78 -1.28
C ASP A 299 -2.19 -3.50 -2.39
N ASP A 300 -1.09 -4.23 -2.34
CA ASP A 300 0.08 -3.98 -3.16
C ASP A 300 0.43 -5.24 -3.94
N THR A 301 0.73 -5.07 -5.24
CA THR A 301 1.38 -6.14 -5.99
C THR A 301 2.87 -6.22 -5.65
N ALA A 302 3.46 -5.09 -5.27
CA ALA A 302 4.81 -5.00 -4.72
C ALA A 302 4.92 -3.83 -3.74
N CYS A 303 5.41 -4.08 -2.52
CA CYS A 303 5.78 -3.00 -1.59
C CYS A 303 6.91 -2.13 -2.19
N PRO A 304 7.08 -0.87 -1.72
CA PRO A 304 8.12 0.04 -2.20
C PRO A 304 9.50 -0.33 -1.63
N PHE A 305 9.84 -1.62 -1.56
CA PHE A 305 11.12 -2.13 -1.07
C PHE A 305 11.97 -2.69 -2.21
N GLY A 306 11.83 -2.10 -3.40
CA GLY A 306 12.66 -2.42 -4.56
C GLY A 306 12.28 -3.76 -5.19
N GLN A 307 13.11 -4.24 -6.14
CA GLN A 307 12.86 -5.51 -6.82
C GLN A 307 13.01 -6.68 -5.84
N SER A 308 11.89 -7.15 -5.29
CA SER A 308 11.76 -8.58 -5.07
C SER A 308 11.48 -9.21 -6.42
N VAL A 309 12.36 -10.09 -6.88
CA VAL A 309 12.02 -11.05 -7.92
C VAL A 309 10.98 -11.97 -7.30
N MET A 310 9.73 -11.55 -7.26
CA MET A 310 8.63 -12.50 -7.14
C MET A 310 8.77 -13.41 -8.36
N PRO A 311 8.98 -14.73 -8.19
CA PRO A 311 8.96 -15.63 -9.33
C PRO A 311 7.61 -15.45 -10.02
N ASP A 312 7.66 -14.97 -11.26
CA ASP A 312 6.58 -14.72 -12.21
C ASP A 312 5.16 -14.91 -11.64
N TYR A 313 4.45 -13.81 -11.38
CA TYR A 313 3.04 -13.80 -10.99
C TYR A 313 2.13 -14.52 -12.03
N ASN A 314 2.60 -14.73 -13.27
CA ASN A 314 1.90 -15.55 -14.27
C ASN A 314 2.05 -17.05 -14.08
N SER A 315 2.92 -17.52 -13.18
CA SER A 315 3.02 -18.93 -12.80
C SER A 315 2.03 -19.28 -11.70
N ARG A 316 0.73 -18.94 -11.87
CA ARG A 316 -0.33 -19.46 -10.99
C ARG A 316 -0.28 -21.00 -11.04
N PRO A 317 0.02 -21.69 -9.93
CA PRO A 317 -0.25 -23.11 -9.87
C PRO A 317 -1.77 -23.25 -9.95
N THR A 318 -2.28 -23.85 -11.01
CA THR A 318 -3.70 -24.25 -11.14
C THR A 318 -4.04 -25.45 -10.24
N SER A 319 -3.29 -25.66 -9.16
CA SER A 319 -3.54 -26.73 -8.19
C SER A 319 -4.20 -26.17 -6.94
N THR A 320 -5.25 -26.86 -6.52
CA THR A 320 -6.23 -26.56 -5.46
C THR A 320 -5.67 -26.55 -4.03
N THR A 321 -4.44 -26.07 -3.85
CA THR A 321 -3.81 -25.80 -2.56
C THR A 321 -3.48 -24.31 -2.49
N GLU A 322 -4.51 -23.49 -2.64
CA GLU A 322 -4.42 -22.05 -2.43
C GLU A 322 -4.31 -21.76 -0.92
N MET A 323 -3.44 -20.82 -0.54
CA MET A 323 -3.62 -20.13 0.74
C MET A 323 -5.05 -19.57 0.76
N PRO A 324 -5.80 -19.68 1.86
CA PRO A 324 -7.13 -19.08 1.94
C PRO A 324 -7.04 -17.57 1.68
N TYR A 325 -7.56 -17.13 0.53
CA TYR A 325 -7.71 -15.72 0.18
C TYR A 325 -9.12 -15.27 0.55
N GLY A 326 -9.22 -14.09 1.18
CA GLY A 326 -10.50 -13.41 1.36
C GLY A 326 -10.96 -12.81 0.03
N THR A 327 -12.26 -12.76 -0.21
CA THR A 327 -12.83 -11.97 -1.31
C THR A 327 -13.45 -10.71 -0.71
N THR A 328 -13.04 -9.56 -1.20
CA THR A 328 -13.59 -8.25 -0.83
C THR A 328 -14.19 -7.65 -2.10
N GLY A 329 -15.46 -7.27 -2.05
CA GLY A 329 -16.09 -6.52 -3.14
C GLY A 329 -15.70 -5.05 -2.99
N SER A 330 -15.09 -4.49 -4.03
CA SER A 330 -14.87 -3.04 -4.20
C SER A 330 -16.19 -2.33 -4.53
#